data_AF-A0A9W5YYB7-F1
#
_entry.id   AF-A0A9W5YYB7-F1
#
_cell.length_a   1.000
_cell.length_b   1.000
_cell.length_c   1.000
_cell.angle_alpha   90.00
_cell.angle_beta   90.00
_cell.angle_gamma   90.00
#
_symmetry.space_group_name_H-M   'P 1'
#
loop_
_entity.id
_entity.type
_entity.pdbx_description
1 polymer ?
#
loop_
_entity_poly.entity_id
_entity_poly.type
_entity_poly.pdbx_seq_one_letter_code
_entity_poly.pdbx_strand_id
1 'polypeptide(L)'
;MPVYQSASAWCMEDWIHDYQFVERGRMLSDSWAVMLQDTARRQTLFSDLAKIILSLNRVQLPRAGSLTMSNEGVITLTNRPLTLRLQTLENEGIPTIPRDSTYESVEPYLLDLLQCHDNRICYQPNAIHDVKDGQEQLAALTMMRGLLH
;
A
#
# COMPACT_ATOMS: atom_id res chain seq x y z
N MET A 1 -45.37 -4.79 6.00
CA MET A 1 -44.57 -5.96 5.60
C MET A 1 -44.05 -5.72 4.19
N PRO A 2 -42.75 -5.48 4.00
CA PRO A 2 -42.14 -5.42 2.68
C PRO A 2 -41.49 -6.77 2.34
N VAL A 3 -41.65 -7.22 1.10
CA VAL A 3 -40.86 -8.31 0.54
C VAL A 3 -39.92 -7.68 -0.49
N TYR A 4 -38.64 -7.60 -0.12
CA TYR A 4 -37.53 -7.35 -1.04
C TYR A 4 -37.20 -8.67 -1.75
N GLN A 5 -37.05 -8.66 -3.07
CA GLN A 5 -36.41 -9.77 -3.77
C GLN A 5 -35.45 -9.29 -4.87
N SER A 6 -34.18 -9.54 -4.58
CA SER A 6 -32.97 -9.69 -5.40
C SER A 6 -32.83 -8.93 -6.72
N ALA A 7 -31.90 -7.96 -6.71
CA ALA A 7 -31.21 -7.43 -7.89
C ALA A 7 -29.68 -7.40 -7.68
N SER A 8 -29.12 -8.37 -6.97
CA SER A 8 -27.70 -8.38 -6.59
C SER A 8 -26.90 -9.59 -7.07
N ALA A 9 -27.45 -10.42 -7.97
CA ALA A 9 -26.74 -11.61 -8.47
C ALA A 9 -25.85 -11.35 -9.69
N TRP A 10 -26.00 -10.21 -10.39
CA TRP A 10 -25.41 -10.01 -11.73
C TRP A 10 -24.09 -9.21 -11.76
N CYS A 11 -23.45 -8.90 -10.62
CA CYS A 11 -22.24 -8.07 -10.63
C CYS A 11 -20.95 -8.84 -10.30
N MET A 12 -21.04 -10.10 -9.86
CA MET A 12 -19.88 -10.85 -9.35
C MET A 12 -19.47 -12.02 -10.25
N GLU A 13 -20.38 -12.56 -11.06
CA GLU A 13 -20.06 -13.64 -12.02
C GLU A 13 -19.30 -13.13 -13.25
N ASP A 14 -19.46 -11.86 -13.64
CA ASP A 14 -18.74 -11.26 -14.77
C ASP A 14 -17.26 -10.92 -14.47
N TRP A 15 -16.86 -10.81 -13.20
CA TRP A 15 -15.48 -10.45 -12.83
C TRP A 15 -14.52 -11.65 -12.77
N ILE A 16 -15.03 -12.88 -12.64
CA ILE A 16 -14.19 -14.08 -12.50
C ILE A 16 -13.66 -14.57 -13.86
N HIS A 17 -14.30 -14.17 -14.97
CA HIS A 17 -13.91 -14.61 -16.32
C HIS A 17 -12.75 -13.85 -16.95
N ASP A 18 -12.24 -12.78 -16.32
CA ASP A 18 -11.17 -11.94 -16.88
C ASP A 18 -9.82 -12.14 -16.17
N TYR A 19 -9.60 -13.30 -15.54
CA TYR A 19 -8.25 -13.76 -15.23
C TYR A 19 -7.60 -14.23 -16.54
N GLN A 20 -7.11 -13.28 -17.36
CA GLN A 20 -6.32 -13.59 -18.54
C GLN A 20 -5.04 -14.32 -18.11
N PHE A 21 -5.10 -15.66 -18.10
CA PHE A 21 -3.91 -16.47 -18.09
C PHE A 21 -3.19 -16.22 -19.41
N VAL A 22 -2.09 -15.48 -19.35
CA VAL A 22 -1.30 -15.16 -20.55
C VAL A 22 -0.55 -16.42 -20.96
N GLU A 23 -1.18 -17.28 -21.76
CA GLU A 23 -0.54 -18.50 -22.32
C GLU A 23 0.64 -18.15 -23.24
N ARG A 24 0.62 -16.94 -23.83
CA ARG A 24 1.66 -16.44 -24.74
C ARG A 24 2.03 -15.01 -24.40
N GLY A 25 2.95 -14.87 -23.45
CA GLY A 25 3.58 -13.60 -23.09
C GLY A 25 4.97 -13.89 -22.52
N ARG A 26 5.95 -13.08 -22.90
CA ARG A 26 7.23 -13.07 -22.18
C ARG A 26 7.06 -12.18 -20.96
N MET A 27 7.58 -12.62 -19.81
CA MET A 27 7.51 -11.81 -18.59
C MET A 27 8.22 -10.48 -18.84
N LEU A 28 7.65 -9.40 -18.32
CA LEU A 28 8.23 -8.07 -18.50
C LEU A 28 9.66 -8.02 -17.93
N SER A 29 9.94 -8.76 -16.85
CA SER A 29 11.27 -8.90 -16.23
C SER A 29 12.36 -9.33 -17.20
N ASP A 30 12.04 -10.18 -18.17
CA ASP A 30 13.02 -10.81 -19.07
C ASP A 30 13.55 -9.82 -20.11
N SER A 31 12.71 -8.86 -20.50
CA SER A 31 13.01 -7.88 -21.55
C SER A 31 13.03 -6.43 -21.04
N TRP A 32 12.85 -6.23 -19.73
CA TRP A 32 12.69 -4.92 -19.10
C TRP A 32 13.85 -3.97 -19.43
N ALA A 33 15.09 -4.39 -19.19
CA ALA A 33 16.27 -3.54 -19.35
C ALA A 33 16.44 -3.03 -20.80
N VAL A 34 16.08 -3.87 -21.78
CA VAL A 34 16.16 -3.54 -23.21
C VAL A 34 14.98 -2.68 -23.63
N MET A 35 13.77 -3.01 -23.19
CA MET A 35 12.54 -2.30 -23.58
C MET A 35 12.38 -0.95 -22.89
N LEU A 36 13.04 -0.71 -21.75
CA LEU A 36 12.95 0.57 -21.03
C LEU A 36 13.58 1.73 -21.82
N GLN A 37 14.50 1.43 -22.74
CA GLN A 37 15.11 2.42 -23.65
C GLN A 37 14.13 2.88 -24.74
N ASP A 38 13.10 2.07 -25.03
CA ASP A 38 12.01 2.44 -25.93
C ASP A 38 11.06 3.41 -25.21
N THR A 39 11.13 4.67 -25.62
CA THR A 39 10.35 5.75 -24.99
C THR A 39 8.84 5.54 -25.16
N ALA A 40 8.38 5.00 -26.29
CA ALA A 40 6.96 4.79 -26.55
C ALA A 40 6.39 3.69 -25.64
N ARG A 41 7.12 2.59 -25.49
CA ARG A 41 6.73 1.49 -24.59
C ARG A 41 6.72 1.94 -23.13
N ARG A 42 7.75 2.66 -22.71
CA ARG A 42 7.83 3.23 -21.36
C ARG A 42 6.67 4.16 -21.06
N GLN A 43 6.35 5.07 -21.99
CA GLN A 43 5.21 5.99 -21.84
C GLN A 43 3.89 5.25 -21.75
N THR A 44 3.70 4.21 -22.57
CA THR A 44 2.50 3.37 -22.55
C THR A 44 2.32 2.70 -21.19
N LEU A 45 3.37 2.03 -20.68
CA LEU A 45 3.33 1.38 -19.37
C LEU A 45 2.95 2.34 -18.24
N PHE A 46 3.61 3.50 -18.15
CA PHE A 46 3.30 4.48 -17.10
C PHE A 46 1.90 5.08 -17.27
N SER A 47 1.45 5.31 -18.50
CA SER A 47 0.10 5.79 -18.77
C SER A 47 -0.95 4.77 -18.32
N ASP A 48 -0.73 3.49 -18.62
CA ASP A 48 -1.68 2.44 -18.25
C ASP A 48 -1.68 2.17 -16.75
N LEU A 49 -0.51 2.19 -16.10
CA LEU A 49 -0.42 2.13 -14.65
C LEU A 49 -1.15 3.31 -13.98
N ALA A 50 -1.00 4.52 -14.52
CA ALA A 50 -1.74 5.69 -14.03
C ALA A 50 -3.26 5.52 -14.20
N LYS A 51 -3.73 5.00 -15.34
CA LYS A 51 -5.16 4.70 -15.57
C LYS A 51 -5.67 3.65 -14.59
N ILE A 52 -4.90 2.60 -14.30
CA ILE A 52 -5.25 1.57 -13.32
C ILE A 52 -5.40 2.21 -11.93
N ILE A 53 -4.41 2.98 -11.48
CA ILE A 53 -4.47 3.66 -10.18
C ILE A 53 -5.68 4.59 -10.11
N LEU A 54 -5.95 5.38 -11.15
CA LEU A 54 -7.12 6.26 -11.19
C LEU A 54 -8.43 5.49 -11.18
N SER A 55 -8.50 4.34 -11.86
CA SER A 55 -9.67 3.47 -11.87
C SER A 55 -9.94 2.89 -10.47
N LEU A 56 -8.89 2.39 -9.80
CA LEU A 56 -8.98 1.84 -8.45
C LEU A 56 -9.44 2.90 -7.44
N ASN A 57 -8.96 4.14 -7.56
CA ASN A 57 -9.37 5.26 -6.69
C ASN A 57 -10.83 5.70 -6.86
N ARG A 58 -11.55 5.24 -7.90
CA ARG A 58 -12.98 5.56 -8.05
C ARG A 58 -13.85 4.88 -6.99
N VAL A 59 -13.39 3.74 -6.47
CA VAL A 59 -14.11 3.01 -5.43
C VAL A 59 -13.66 3.52 -4.06
N GLN A 60 -14.59 4.10 -3.31
CA GLN A 60 -14.32 4.52 -1.94
C GLN A 60 -14.30 3.28 -1.03
N LEU A 61 -13.14 3.00 -0.43
CA LEU A 61 -13.00 1.96 0.56
C LEU A 61 -13.46 2.48 1.94
N PRO A 62 -14.10 1.66 2.78
CA PRO A 62 -14.66 2.10 4.05
C PRO A 62 -13.59 2.44 5.12
N ARG A 63 -12.34 2.04 4.89
CA ARG A 63 -11.19 2.26 5.77
C ARG A 63 -9.90 2.14 4.96
N ALA A 64 -8.76 2.51 5.53
CA ALA A 64 -7.44 2.20 5.00
C ALA A 64 -6.94 0.87 5.61
N GLY A 65 -6.52 -0.03 4.72
CA GLY A 65 -6.04 -1.38 5.04
C GLY A 65 -5.50 -2.07 3.80
N SER A 66 -5.14 -3.36 3.93
CA SER A 66 -4.71 -4.17 2.80
C SER A 66 -5.87 -4.97 2.21
N LEU A 67 -5.96 -5.02 0.87
CA LEU A 67 -6.87 -5.95 0.20
C LEU A 67 -6.27 -7.35 0.28
N THR A 68 -6.96 -8.26 0.95
CA THR A 68 -6.56 -9.67 1.07
C THR A 68 -7.65 -10.55 0.49
N MET A 69 -7.25 -11.65 -0.15
CA MET A 69 -8.18 -12.65 -0.64
C MET A 69 -8.19 -13.82 0.34
N SER A 70 -9.38 -14.18 0.83
CA SER A 70 -9.56 -15.35 1.67
C SER A 70 -9.46 -16.64 0.86
N ASN A 71 -9.34 -17.79 1.54
CA ASN A 71 -9.30 -19.10 0.87
C ASN A 71 -10.60 -19.42 0.13
N GLU A 72 -11.69 -18.75 0.49
CA GLU A 72 -13.00 -18.84 -0.13
C GLU A 72 -13.15 -17.88 -1.33
N GLY A 73 -12.08 -17.18 -1.72
CA GLY A 73 -12.08 -16.24 -2.85
C GLY A 73 -12.73 -14.90 -2.55
N VAL A 74 -12.99 -14.60 -1.27
CA VAL A 74 -13.61 -13.32 -0.87
C VAL A 74 -12.51 -12.28 -0.65
N ILE A 75 -12.62 -11.15 -1.35
CA ILE A 75 -11.74 -10.00 -1.12
C ILE A 75 -12.24 -9.25 0.12
N THR A 76 -11.36 -9.11 1.11
CA THR A 76 -11.63 -8.39 2.34
C THR A 76 -10.58 -7.33 2.58
N LEU A 77 -10.97 -6.27 3.27
CA LEU A 77 -10.06 -5.20 3.67
C LEU A 77 -9.61 -5.45 5.10
N THR A 78 -8.44 -6.05 5.24
CA THR A 78 -7.86 -6.48 6.52
C THR A 78 -6.40 -6.11 6.56
N ASN A 79 -5.82 -6.14 7.75
CA ASN A 79 -4.44 -5.77 8.00
C ASN A 79 -4.08 -4.31 7.67
N ARG A 80 -2.96 -3.87 8.25
CA ARG A 80 -2.42 -2.54 8.01
C ARG A 80 -1.99 -2.39 6.54
N PRO A 81 -2.02 -1.17 5.98
CA PRO A 81 -1.37 -0.92 4.69
C PRO A 81 0.11 -1.33 4.74
N LEU A 82 0.56 -2.18 3.82
CA LEU A 82 1.96 -2.61 3.78
C LEU A 82 2.78 -1.71 2.86
N THR A 83 3.79 -1.06 3.42
CA THR A 83 4.77 -0.29 2.67
C THR A 83 6.13 -0.98 2.72
N LEU A 84 6.98 -0.73 1.71
CA LEU A 84 8.35 -1.24 1.68
C LEU A 84 9.12 -0.87 2.96
N ARG A 85 8.88 0.36 3.48
CA ARG A 85 9.55 0.82 4.70
C ARG A 85 9.15 0.02 5.92
N LEU A 86 7.86 -0.29 6.10
CA LEU A 86 7.40 -1.12 7.21
C LEU A 86 8.01 -2.52 7.13
N GLN A 87 8.09 -3.12 5.94
CA GLN A 87 8.74 -4.41 5.75
C GLN A 87 10.22 -4.37 6.15
N THR A 88 10.96 -3.33 5.74
CA THR A 88 12.37 -3.19 6.13
C THR A 88 12.53 -3.09 7.65
N LEU A 89 11.72 -2.27 8.31
CA LEU A 89 11.77 -2.10 9.77
C LEU A 89 11.44 -3.42 10.50
N GLU A 90 10.42 -4.15 10.05
CA GLU A 90 10.10 -5.48 10.61
C GLU A 90 11.26 -6.47 10.44
N ASN A 91 11.92 -6.49 9.28
CA ASN A 91 13.07 -7.36 9.02
C ASN A 91 14.29 -7.01 9.90
N GLU A 92 14.42 -5.74 10.28
CA GLU A 92 15.45 -5.26 11.21
C GLU A 92 15.08 -5.51 12.69
N GLY A 93 13.92 -6.13 12.97
CA GLY A 93 13.45 -6.39 14.33
C GLY A 93 12.94 -5.13 15.05
N ILE A 94 12.69 -4.04 14.32
CA ILE A 94 12.19 -2.80 14.88
C ILE A 94 10.68 -2.92 15.08
N PRO A 95 10.13 -2.58 16.26
CA PRO A 95 8.70 -2.60 16.49
C PRO A 95 7.96 -1.68 15.51
N THR A 96 6.93 -2.22 14.86
CA THR A 96 6.07 -1.48 13.92
C THR A 96 4.60 -1.60 14.31
N ILE A 97 3.74 -0.95 13.52
CA ILE A 97 2.27 -1.04 13.57
C ILE A 97 1.82 -2.51 13.67
N PRO A 98 0.85 -2.89 14.52
CA PRO A 98 0.31 -4.25 14.53
C PRO A 98 -0.25 -4.69 13.17
N ARG A 99 -0.07 -5.97 12.82
CA ARG A 99 -0.43 -6.47 11.48
C ARG A 99 -1.93 -6.36 11.19
N ASP A 100 -2.75 -6.59 12.19
CA ASP A 100 -4.21 -6.63 12.15
C ASP A 100 -4.88 -5.24 12.21
N SER A 101 -4.10 -4.16 12.36
CA SER A 101 -4.64 -2.80 12.43
C SER A 101 -5.26 -2.33 11.11
N THR A 102 -6.39 -1.62 11.18
CA THR A 102 -6.98 -0.89 10.05
C THR A 102 -7.38 0.50 10.50
N TYR A 103 -7.47 1.46 9.58
CA TYR A 103 -7.64 2.88 9.94
C TYR A 103 -8.88 3.49 9.31
N GLU A 104 -9.72 4.15 10.10
CA GLU A 104 -10.91 4.84 9.59
C GLU A 104 -10.59 6.20 8.95
N SER A 105 -9.49 6.82 9.36
CA SER A 105 -8.97 8.07 8.78
C SER A 105 -7.48 7.97 8.50
N VAL A 106 -6.95 8.95 7.77
CA VAL A 106 -5.54 8.99 7.37
C VAL A 106 -4.63 9.40 8.53
N GLU A 107 -5.11 10.25 9.45
CA GLU A 107 -4.26 10.83 10.51
C GLU A 107 -3.67 9.77 11.46
N PRO A 108 -4.44 8.79 11.99
CA PRO A 108 -3.87 7.78 12.87
C PRO A 108 -2.86 6.87 12.16
N TYR A 109 -3.06 6.61 10.87
CA TYR A 109 -2.08 5.88 10.06
C TYR A 109 -0.77 6.65 9.93
N LEU A 110 -0.85 7.97 9.69
CA LEU A 110 0.34 8.81 9.62
C LEU A 110 1.06 8.91 10.97
N LEU A 111 0.32 9.07 12.08
CA LEU A 111 0.91 9.08 13.42
C LEU A 111 1.64 7.77 13.74
N ASP A 112 1.06 6.63 13.36
CA ASP A 112 1.68 5.31 13.53
C ASP A 112 2.95 5.12 12.67
N LEU A 113 2.99 5.69 11.47
CA LEU A 113 4.21 5.72 10.65
C LEU A 113 5.31 6.58 11.29
N LEU A 114 4.94 7.72 11.89
CA LEU A 114 5.89 8.54 12.64
C LEU A 114 6.40 7.81 13.89
N GLN A 115 5.53 7.06 14.58
CA GLN A 115 5.95 6.22 15.69
C GLN A 115 6.92 5.10 15.26
N CYS A 116 6.73 4.51 14.08
CA CYS A 116 7.71 3.56 13.53
C CYS A 116 9.08 4.22 13.29
N HIS A 117 9.11 5.51 12.94
CA HIS A 117 10.36 6.24 12.79
C HIS A 117 11.02 6.54 14.13
N ASP A 118 10.27 6.91 15.17
CA ASP A 118 10.79 7.01 16.53
C ASP A 118 11.40 5.69 16.99
N ASN A 119 10.68 4.59 16.75
CA ASN A 119 11.18 3.25 17.08
C ASN A 119 12.48 2.97 16.34
N ARG A 120 12.60 3.33 15.06
CA ARG A 120 13.87 3.20 14.36
C ARG A 120 15.00 3.94 15.08
N ILE A 121 14.77 5.18 15.51
CA ILE A 121 15.77 5.96 16.25
C ILE A 121 16.16 5.28 17.57
N CYS A 122 15.20 4.68 18.28
CA CYS A 122 15.46 4.02 19.56
C CYS A 122 16.12 2.63 19.43
N TYR A 123 15.76 1.85 18.43
CA TYR A 123 16.12 0.43 18.32
C TYR A 123 17.28 0.16 17.33
N GLN A 124 17.55 1.06 16.38
CA GLN A 124 18.63 0.89 15.41
C GLN A 124 19.90 1.64 15.87
N PRO A 125 21.02 0.94 16.18
CA PRO A 125 22.22 1.58 16.74
C PRO A 125 22.86 2.67 15.87
N ASN A 126 22.65 2.60 14.55
CA ASN A 126 23.18 3.55 13.56
C ASN A 126 22.08 4.46 12.99
N ALA A 127 20.99 4.70 13.74
CA ALA A 127 19.91 5.55 13.26
C ALA A 127 20.29 7.04 13.19
N ILE A 128 21.24 7.47 14.03
CA ILE A 128 21.75 8.85 14.11
C ILE A 128 23.26 8.80 13.87
N HIS A 129 23.72 9.49 12.84
CA HIS A 129 25.13 9.51 12.45
C HIS A 129 25.95 10.55 13.22
N ASP A 130 25.31 11.70 13.52
CA ASP A 130 25.90 12.79 14.31
C ASP A 130 24.81 13.65 14.98
N VAL A 131 25.23 14.64 15.77
CA VAL A 131 24.30 15.52 16.51
C VAL A 131 23.38 16.30 15.58
N LYS A 132 23.86 16.73 14.42
CA LYS A 132 23.07 17.50 13.46
C LYS A 132 22.01 16.61 12.81
N ASP A 133 22.38 15.41 12.37
CA ASP A 133 21.44 14.41 11.84
C ASP A 133 20.33 14.10 12.86
N GLY A 134 20.71 13.87 14.13
CA GLY A 134 19.74 13.64 15.20
C GLY A 134 18.79 14.82 15.41
N GLN A 135 19.30 16.06 15.42
CA GLN A 135 18.49 17.27 15.53
C GLN A 135 17.53 17.43 14.35
N GLU A 136 18.00 17.20 13.12
CA GLU A 136 17.18 17.30 11.91
C GLU A 136 16.07 16.24 11.89
N GLN A 137 16.37 14.98 12.22
CA GLN A 137 15.38 13.91 12.29
C GLN A 137 14.31 14.18 13.36
N LEU A 138 14.72 14.57 14.57
CA LEU A 138 13.78 14.89 15.67
C LEU A 138 12.95 16.15 15.38
N ALA A 139 13.55 17.18 14.79
CA ALA A 139 12.83 18.37 14.36
C ALA A 139 11.79 18.02 13.30
N ALA A 140 12.15 17.22 12.30
CA ALA A 140 11.23 16.76 11.26
C ALA A 140 10.05 15.97 11.84
N LEU A 141 10.32 15.02 12.75
CA LEU A 141 9.27 14.27 13.44
C LEU A 141 8.33 15.18 14.24
N THR A 142 8.90 16.13 14.98
CA THR A 142 8.12 17.09 15.79
C THR A 142 7.23 17.97 14.91
N MET A 143 7.77 18.49 13.81
CA MET A 143 7.02 19.29 12.84
C MET A 143 5.91 18.47 12.19
N MET A 144 6.19 17.25 11.73
CA MET A 144 5.19 16.38 11.10
C MET A 144 4.05 16.04 12.06
N ARG A 145 4.34 15.76 13.33
CA ARG A 145 3.29 15.56 14.35
C ARG A 145 2.46 16.82 14.55
N GLY A 146 3.10 17.98 14.65
CA GLY A 146 2.41 19.26 14.82
C GLY A 146 1.47 19.62 13.67
N LEU A 147 1.71 19.12 12.45
CA LEU A 147 0.85 19.33 11.28
C LEU A 147 -0.35 18.37 11.19
N LEU A 148 -0.33 17.28 11.96
CA LEU A 148 -1.41 16.28 12.01
C LEU A 148 -2.44 16.56 13.12
N HIS A 149 -2.29 17.68 13.83
CA HIS A 149 -3.14 18.13 14.93
C HIS A 149 -3.90 19.41 14.59
#